data_AF-A0A822HKN0-F1
#
_entry.id   AF-A0A822HKN0-F1
#
_cell.length_a   1.000
_cell.length_b   1.000
_cell.length_c   1.000
_cell.angle_alpha   90.00
_cell.angle_beta   90.00
_cell.angle_gamma   90.00
#
_symmetry.space_group_name_H-M   'P 1'
#
loop_
_entity.id
_entity.type
_entity.pdbx_description
1 polymer ?
#
loop_
_entity_poly.entity_id
_entity_poly.type
_entity_poly.pdbx_seq_one_letter_code
_entity_poly.pdbx_strand_id
1 'polypeptide(L)'
;MLTTLHQQQKHCIVYLKVRSGRLGNRMFMIASAYGLARLHSCHLYLTPEIINEMHALFILDLSPFLISTTIFKSFIHNTSKLMTTTGKSVGCQYVRELTRPNAISPGHIFELHGYWQSYLHFAKYSNDIRERIFVARQPVLEKVSKLFIEICEQK
;
A
#
# COMPACT_ATOMS: atom_id res chain seq x y z
N MET A 1 10.05 -35.71 -7.21
CA MET A 1 10.77 -34.44 -6.97
C MET A 1 9.79 -33.45 -6.36
N LEU A 2 9.79 -33.33 -5.03
CA LEU A 2 9.00 -32.36 -4.29
C LEU A 2 9.85 -31.09 -4.13
N THR A 3 9.55 -30.05 -4.89
CA THR A 3 10.07 -28.71 -4.62
C THR A 3 9.35 -28.16 -3.39
N THR A 4 9.99 -28.30 -2.24
CA THR A 4 9.65 -27.59 -1.00
C THR A 4 9.82 -26.10 -1.24
N LEU A 5 8.72 -25.43 -1.60
CA LEU A 5 8.64 -23.97 -1.56
C LEU A 5 8.91 -23.54 -0.12
N HIS A 6 10.09 -22.98 0.13
CA HIS A 6 10.34 -22.13 1.29
C HIS A 6 9.31 -21.01 1.27
N GLN A 7 8.20 -21.23 1.96
CA GLN A 7 7.31 -20.18 2.42
C GLN A 7 8.12 -19.42 3.47
N GLN A 8 9.00 -18.51 3.01
CA GLN A 8 9.66 -17.53 3.87
C GLN A 8 8.55 -16.90 4.71
N GLN A 9 8.54 -17.20 6.00
CA GLN A 9 7.61 -16.57 6.93
C GLN A 9 7.83 -15.07 6.81
N LYS A 10 6.85 -14.37 6.22
CA LYS A 10 6.87 -12.92 6.11
C LYS A 10 6.69 -12.39 7.53
N HIS A 11 7.77 -11.97 8.17
CA HIS A 11 7.77 -11.63 9.61
C HIS A 11 7.48 -10.15 9.89
N CYS A 12 7.39 -9.30 8.87
CA CYS A 12 7.14 -7.87 9.03
C CYS A 12 5.79 -7.45 8.41
N ILE A 13 5.26 -6.33 8.89
CA ILE A 13 4.02 -5.74 8.39
C ILE A 13 4.28 -4.28 8.07
N VAL A 14 4.00 -3.86 6.83
CA VAL A 14 3.86 -2.45 6.47
C VAL A 14 2.41 -2.06 6.70
N TYR A 15 2.21 -1.06 7.54
CA TYR A 15 0.90 -0.65 8.01
C TYR A 15 0.59 0.78 7.58
N LEU A 16 -0.57 0.98 6.95
CA LEU A 16 -1.11 2.29 6.62
C LEU A 16 -2.47 2.51 7.31
N LYS A 17 -2.49 3.47 8.25
CA LYS A 17 -3.68 3.84 9.03
C LYS A 17 -4.43 5.06 8.47
N VAL A 18 -3.68 6.03 7.96
CA VAL A 18 -4.13 7.42 7.86
C VAL A 18 -4.80 7.72 6.52
N ARG A 19 -5.94 8.43 6.56
CA ARG A 19 -6.73 8.90 5.39
C ARG A 19 -6.33 10.29 4.85
N SER A 20 -5.14 10.78 5.18
CA SER A 20 -4.77 12.18 4.91
C SER A 20 -4.58 12.46 3.41
N GLY A 21 -4.97 13.66 2.99
CA GLY A 21 -4.81 14.14 1.61
C GLY A 21 -5.93 13.80 0.64
N ARG A 22 -5.83 14.32 -0.58
CA ARG A 22 -6.74 14.06 -1.69
C ARG A 22 -6.43 12.71 -2.34
N LEU A 23 -7.26 12.29 -3.30
CA LEU A 23 -7.14 11.01 -4.02
C LEU A 23 -5.71 10.69 -4.47
N GLY A 24 -5.05 11.63 -5.16
CA GLY A 24 -3.66 11.45 -5.62
C GLY A 24 -2.68 11.14 -4.48
N ASN A 25 -2.80 11.83 -3.35
CA ASN A 25 -1.96 11.58 -2.17
C ASN A 25 -2.21 10.18 -1.61
N ARG A 26 -3.49 9.76 -1.56
CA ARG A 26 -3.88 8.42 -1.10
C ARG A 26 -3.32 7.33 -2.01
N MET A 27 -3.41 7.52 -3.33
CA MET A 27 -2.80 6.62 -4.30
C MET A 27 -1.29 6.51 -4.10
N PHE A 28 -0.59 7.64 -3.90
CA PHE A 28 0.85 7.65 -3.63
C PHE A 28 1.24 6.96 -2.32
N MET A 29 0.45 7.16 -1.26
CA MET A 29 0.69 6.48 0.03
C MET A 29 0.52 4.97 -0.10
N ILE A 30 -0.56 4.51 -0.76
CA ILE A 30 -0.81 3.09 -1.00
C ILE A 30 0.26 2.48 -1.90
N ALA A 31 0.64 3.18 -2.98
CA ALA A 31 1.72 2.75 -3.86
C ALA A 31 3.05 2.61 -3.11
N SER A 32 3.39 3.58 -2.25
CA SER A 32 4.59 3.53 -1.41
C SER A 32 4.53 2.38 -0.41
N ALA A 33 3.39 2.18 0.26
CA ALA A 33 3.19 1.08 1.19
C ALA A 33 3.33 -0.29 0.50
N TYR A 34 2.72 -0.45 -0.68
CA TYR A 34 2.86 -1.64 -1.51
C TYR A 34 4.30 -1.87 -1.95
N GLY A 35 4.98 -0.82 -2.43
CA GLY A 35 6.37 -0.90 -2.87
C GLY A 35 7.32 -1.30 -1.75
N LEU A 36 7.13 -0.74 -0.55
CA LEU A 36 7.89 -1.13 0.65
C LEU A 36 7.56 -2.56 1.08
N ALA A 37 6.29 -2.95 1.13
CA ALA A 37 5.90 -4.31 1.50
C ALA A 37 6.51 -5.35 0.56
N ARG A 38 6.48 -5.08 -0.75
CA ARG A 38 7.08 -5.95 -1.75
C ARG A 38 8.60 -5.97 -1.69
N LEU A 39 9.25 -4.82 -1.49
CA LEU A 39 10.71 -4.73 -1.41
C LEU A 39 11.27 -5.53 -0.24
N HIS A 40 10.59 -5.48 0.91
CA HIS A 40 11.04 -6.12 2.16
C HIS A 40 10.38 -7.48 2.41
N SER A 41 9.62 -8.01 1.44
CA SER A 41 8.83 -9.23 1.60
C SER A 41 7.93 -9.22 2.84
N CYS A 42 7.40 -8.05 3.22
CA CYS A 42 6.48 -7.88 4.33
C CYS A 42 5.03 -8.15 3.91
N HIS A 43 4.17 -8.40 4.89
CA HIS A 43 2.73 -8.23 4.74
C HIS A 43 2.39 -6.74 4.60
N LEU A 44 1.27 -6.45 3.95
CA LEU A 44 0.68 -5.13 3.85
C LEU A 44 -0.64 -5.15 4.62
N TYR A 45 -0.84 -4.20 5.53
CA TYR A 45 -2.14 -3.97 6.15
C TYR A 45 -2.61 -2.55 5.85
N LEU A 46 -3.77 -2.46 5.21
CA LEU A 46 -4.51 -1.21 5.00
C LEU A 46 -5.77 -1.27 5.86
N THR A 47 -6.14 -0.17 6.50
CA THR A 47 -7.39 -0.13 7.26
C THR A 47 -8.60 -0.34 6.34
N PRO A 48 -9.68 -1.00 6.82
CA PRO A 48 -10.92 -1.19 6.05
C PRO A 48 -11.45 0.13 5.47
N GLU A 49 -11.26 1.21 6.21
CA GLU A 49 -11.54 2.58 5.82
C GLU A 49 -10.87 2.98 4.50
N ILE A 50 -9.57 2.73 4.35
CA ILE A 50 -8.81 3.04 3.13
C ILE A 50 -9.24 2.11 2.00
N ILE A 51 -9.37 0.82 2.30
CA ILE A 51 -9.76 -0.22 1.33
C ILE A 51 -11.11 0.10 0.71
N ASN A 52 -12.13 0.37 1.53
CA ASN A 52 -13.50 0.63 1.07
C ASN A 52 -13.58 1.90 0.22
N GLU A 53 -12.89 2.96 0.63
CA GLU A 53 -12.85 4.21 -0.11
C GLU A 53 -12.21 4.03 -1.49
N MET A 54 -11.06 3.37 -1.54
CA MET A 54 -10.33 3.17 -2.78
C MET A 54 -11.05 2.15 -3.68
N HIS A 55 -11.74 1.15 -3.12
CA HIS A 55 -12.57 0.22 -3.89
C HIS A 55 -13.79 0.88 -4.54
N ALA A 56 -14.27 2.02 -4.04
CA ALA A 56 -15.32 2.77 -4.71
C ALA A 56 -14.85 3.34 -6.06
N LEU A 57 -13.54 3.53 -6.23
CA LEU A 57 -12.94 4.17 -7.41
C LEU A 57 -12.19 3.18 -8.31
N PHE A 58 -11.52 2.20 -7.71
CA PHE A 58 -10.62 1.29 -8.39
C PHE A 58 -10.92 -0.18 -8.09
N ILE A 59 -10.44 -1.06 -8.96
CA ILE A 59 -10.25 -2.48 -8.72
C ILE A 59 -8.85 -2.61 -8.10
N LEU A 60 -8.78 -2.94 -6.81
CA LEU A 60 -7.53 -3.06 -6.06
C LEU A 60 -7.15 -4.53 -5.89
N ASP A 61 -6.15 -5.01 -6.64
CA ASP A 61 -5.54 -6.31 -6.40
C ASP A 61 -4.21 -6.18 -5.64
N LEU A 62 -4.31 -6.26 -4.31
CA LEU A 62 -3.18 -6.27 -3.38
C LEU A 62 -2.90 -7.67 -2.80
N SER A 63 -3.56 -8.71 -3.33
CA SER A 63 -3.63 -10.06 -2.77
C SER A 63 -2.29 -10.72 -2.38
N PRO A 64 -1.14 -10.54 -3.09
CA PRO A 64 0.11 -11.20 -2.67
C PRO A 64 0.71 -10.67 -1.36
N PHE A 65 0.26 -9.50 -0.89
CA PHE A 65 0.82 -8.87 0.32
C PHE A 65 -0.27 -8.50 1.34
N LEU A 66 -1.48 -8.19 0.90
CA LEU A 66 -2.55 -7.71 1.76
C LEU A 66 -3.01 -8.80 2.74
N ILE A 67 -3.00 -8.47 4.03
CA ILE A 67 -3.58 -9.30 5.10
C ILE A 67 -4.90 -8.72 5.58
N SER A 68 -5.80 -9.59 6.03
CA SER A 68 -7.09 -9.18 6.60
C SER A 68 -6.92 -8.58 7.99
N THR A 69 -7.91 -7.80 8.43
CA THR A 69 -7.98 -7.27 9.80
C THR A 69 -7.87 -8.37 10.87
N THR A 70 -8.46 -9.53 10.62
CA THR A 70 -8.39 -10.68 11.54
C THR A 70 -6.95 -11.19 11.67
N ILE A 71 -6.25 -11.34 10.56
CA ILE A 71 -4.83 -11.74 10.55
C ILE A 71 -3.99 -10.65 11.23
N PHE A 72 -4.19 -9.38 10.89
CA PHE A 72 -3.45 -8.28 11.53
C PHE A 72 -3.65 -8.25 13.06
N LYS A 73 -4.90 -8.40 13.54
CA LYS A 73 -5.20 -8.47 14.98
C LYS A 73 -4.58 -9.69 15.64
N SER A 74 -4.57 -10.86 14.98
CA SER A 74 -3.94 -12.05 15.54
C SER A 74 -2.42 -11.89 15.64
N PHE A 75 -1.79 -11.23 14.66
CA PHE A 75 -0.38 -10.82 14.77
C PHE A 75 -0.17 -9.96 16.02
N ILE A 76 -0.90 -8.84 16.16
CA ILE A 76 -0.74 -7.95 17.33
C ILE A 76 -0.97 -8.68 18.66
N HIS A 77 -2.02 -9.51 18.75
CA HIS A 77 -2.41 -10.16 20.01
C HIS A 77 -1.50 -11.32 20.41
N ASN A 78 -1.02 -12.12 19.45
CA ASN A 78 -0.16 -13.29 19.75
C ASN A 78 1.29 -12.90 20.06
N THR A 79 1.77 -11.73 19.63
CA THR A 79 3.16 -11.29 19.87
C THR A 79 3.31 -10.33 21.05
N SER A 80 2.49 -10.46 22.10
CA SER A 80 2.50 -9.60 23.31
C SER A 80 3.85 -9.51 24.06
N LYS A 81 4.94 -10.12 23.56
CA LYS A 81 6.31 -9.93 24.06
C LYS A 81 7.38 -9.50 23.04
N LEU A 82 7.13 -9.40 21.72
CA LEU A 82 8.25 -9.21 20.77
C LEU A 82 7.95 -8.51 19.42
N MET A 83 6.87 -7.74 19.28
CA MET A 83 6.72 -6.85 18.12
C MET A 83 6.97 -5.39 18.49
N THR A 84 8.00 -4.80 17.87
CA THR A 84 8.26 -3.37 17.98
C THR A 84 7.52 -2.64 16.87
N THR A 85 6.60 -1.76 17.23
CA THR A 85 5.99 -0.83 16.27
C THR A 85 6.97 0.30 16.03
N THR A 86 7.40 0.46 14.78
CA THR A 86 8.23 1.58 14.36
C THR A 86 7.41 2.46 13.44
N GLY A 87 7.02 3.63 13.94
CA GLY A 87 6.35 4.65 13.13
C GLY A 87 7.37 5.59 12.51
N LYS A 88 7.20 5.93 11.23
CA LYS A 88 7.95 7.04 10.61
C LYS A 88 6.99 8.05 10.01
N SER A 89 7.15 9.31 10.42
CA SER A 89 6.41 10.43 9.85
C SER A 89 7.24 11.08 8.75
N VAL A 90 6.67 11.18 7.55
CA VAL A 90 7.37 11.71 6.37
C VAL A 90 6.49 12.76 5.72
N GLY A 91 7.05 13.96 5.53
CA GLY A 91 6.43 15.04 4.77
C GLY A 91 7.03 15.11 3.37
N CYS A 92 6.28 14.69 2.35
CA CYS A 92 6.56 14.87 0.92
C CYS A 92 8.03 14.66 0.49
N GLN A 93 8.75 13.72 1.11
CA GLN A 93 10.17 13.50 0.89
C GLN A 93 10.50 12.03 0.66
N TYR A 94 11.63 11.78 -0.02
CA TYR A 94 12.18 10.46 -0.22
C TYR A 94 13.08 10.06 0.95
N VAL A 95 12.83 8.89 1.54
CA VAL A 95 13.65 8.34 2.62
C VAL A 95 14.49 7.19 2.06
N ARG A 96 15.73 7.49 1.69
CA ARG A 96 16.63 6.55 1.01
C ARG A 96 16.96 5.32 1.85
N GLU A 97 16.97 5.42 3.17
CA GLU A 97 17.29 4.30 4.06
C GLU A 97 16.28 3.16 3.91
N LEU A 98 15.02 3.47 3.59
CA LEU A 98 13.94 2.50 3.48
C LEU A 98 13.98 1.69 2.18
N THR A 99 14.80 2.08 1.21
CA THR A 99 15.01 1.30 -0.01
C THR A 99 16.21 0.37 0.08
N ARG A 100 16.96 0.39 1.20
CA ARG A 100 18.03 -0.56 1.47
C ARG A 100 17.45 -1.92 1.87
N PRO A 101 18.10 -3.05 1.54
CA PRO A 101 17.67 -4.35 2.05
C PRO A 101 17.56 -4.35 3.58
N ASN A 102 16.58 -5.07 4.11
CA ASN A 102 16.37 -5.24 5.56
C ASN A 102 16.15 -3.94 6.35
N ALA A 103 15.74 -2.85 5.69
CA ALA A 103 15.41 -1.59 6.39
C ALA A 103 14.17 -1.73 7.29
N ILE A 104 13.33 -2.74 7.04
CA ILE A 104 12.24 -3.15 7.92
C ILE A 104 12.61 -4.54 8.46
N SER A 105 12.91 -4.60 9.75
CA SER A 105 13.33 -5.84 10.40
C SER A 105 12.18 -6.85 10.53
N PRO A 106 12.47 -8.17 10.48
CA PRO A 106 11.54 -9.20 10.91
C PRO A 106 10.94 -8.90 12.30
N GLY A 107 9.67 -9.25 12.52
CA GLY A 107 8.97 -8.99 13.77
C GLY A 107 8.57 -7.52 13.98
N HIS A 108 8.70 -6.65 12.99
CA HIS A 108 8.32 -5.24 13.13
C HIS A 108 7.02 -4.91 12.39
N ILE A 109 6.24 -4.05 13.03
CA ILE A 109 5.14 -3.34 12.37
C ILE A 109 5.67 -1.96 12.01
N PHE A 110 5.84 -1.71 10.71
CA PHE A 110 6.29 -0.44 10.19
C PHE A 110 5.09 0.41 9.81
N GLU A 111 4.77 1.41 10.62
CA GLU A 111 3.65 2.31 10.40
C GLU A 111 4.07 3.54 9.60
N LEU A 112 3.39 3.75 8.47
CA LEU A 112 3.61 4.88 7.58
C LEU A 112 2.71 6.05 8.01
N HIS A 113 3.31 7.13 8.50
CA HIS A 113 2.62 8.37 8.87
C HIS A 113 2.96 9.52 7.90
N GLY A 114 1.99 10.37 7.58
CA GLY A 114 2.21 11.56 6.73
C GLY A 114 2.08 11.30 5.22
N TYR A 115 2.69 12.16 4.42
CA TYR A 115 2.57 12.18 2.96
C TYR A 115 3.76 11.49 2.29
N TRP A 116 3.65 10.17 2.14
CA TRP A 116 4.63 9.31 1.47
C TRP A 116 4.51 9.44 -0.06
N GLN A 117 4.91 10.59 -0.59
CA GLN A 117 4.71 10.96 -2.00
C GLN A 117 5.95 10.74 -2.89
N SER A 118 6.97 10.04 -2.42
CA SER A 118 8.11 9.75 -3.28
C SER A 118 7.85 8.52 -4.15
N TYR A 119 7.73 8.75 -5.47
CA TYR A 119 7.59 7.67 -6.45
C TYR A 119 8.76 6.68 -6.41
N LEU A 120 9.93 7.09 -5.91
CA LEU A 120 11.12 6.24 -5.77
C LEU A 120 10.90 5.03 -4.85
N HIS A 121 9.88 5.04 -3.99
CA HIS A 121 9.51 3.86 -3.19
C HIS A 121 8.84 2.75 -4.01
N PHE A 122 8.25 3.08 -5.16
CA PHE A 122 7.42 2.14 -5.90
C PHE A 122 7.60 2.17 -7.43
N ALA A 123 8.48 3.03 -7.96
CA ALA A 123 8.70 3.23 -9.39
C ALA A 123 8.98 1.92 -10.15
N LYS A 124 9.80 1.05 -9.55
CA LYS A 124 10.15 -0.27 -10.10
C LYS A 124 8.98 -1.25 -10.19
N TYR A 125 7.85 -0.94 -9.56
CA TYR A 125 6.62 -1.74 -9.56
C TYR A 125 5.47 -1.02 -10.28
N SER A 126 5.78 0.02 -11.07
CA SER A 126 4.77 0.88 -11.70
C SER A 126 3.85 0.15 -12.67
N ASN A 127 4.32 -0.89 -13.36
CA ASN A 127 3.47 -1.70 -14.24
C ASN A 127 2.41 -2.43 -13.42
N ASP A 128 2.82 -3.23 -12.43
CA ASP A 128 1.92 -3.95 -11.53
C ASP A 128 0.92 -3.00 -10.83
N ILE A 129 1.38 -1.82 -10.41
CA ILE A 129 0.51 -0.82 -9.78
C ILE A 129 -0.57 -0.32 -10.74
N ARG A 130 -0.21 -0.02 -12.00
CA ARG A 130 -1.15 0.48 -13.02
C ARG A 130 -2.13 -0.60 -13.46
N GLU A 131 -1.63 -1.83 -13.65
CA GLU A 131 -2.39 -2.92 -14.26
C GLU A 131 -3.24 -3.71 -13.27
N ARG A 132 -2.91 -3.66 -11.97
CA ARG A 132 -3.57 -4.50 -10.96
C ARG A 132 -4.12 -3.72 -9.77
N ILE A 133 -3.50 -2.60 -9.39
CA ILE A 133 -3.88 -1.90 -8.15
C ILE A 133 -4.80 -0.71 -8.46
N PHE A 134 -4.42 0.18 -9.38
CA PHE A 134 -5.22 1.38 -9.68
C PHE A 134 -5.94 1.28 -11.02
N VAL A 135 -6.62 0.16 -11.24
CA VAL A 135 -7.49 -0.01 -12.41
C VAL A 135 -8.81 0.69 -12.12
N ALA A 136 -9.08 1.80 -12.80
CA ALA A 136 -10.31 2.56 -12.59
C ALA A 136 -11.54 1.73 -12.96
N ARG A 137 -12.61 1.85 -12.15
CA ARG A 137 -13.88 1.18 -12.46
C ARG A 137 -14.57 1.85 -13.64
N GLN A 138 -15.20 1.04 -14.49
CA GLN A 138 -15.89 1.51 -15.69
C GLN A 138 -16.90 2.65 -15.43
N PRO A 139 -17.78 2.60 -14.41
CA PRO A 139 -18.71 3.71 -14.14
C PRO A 139 -18.01 5.03 -13.76
N VAL A 140 -16.83 4.94 -13.14
CA VAL A 140 -16.02 6.12 -12.79
C VAL A 140 -15.42 6.71 -14.07
N LEU A 141 -14.88 5.87 -14.95
CA LEU A 141 -14.34 6.30 -16.25
C LEU A 141 -15.40 6.97 -17.11
N GLU A 142 -16.61 6.40 -17.19
CA GLU A 142 -17.73 6.96 -17.94
C GLU A 142 -18.13 8.34 -17.40
N LYS A 143 -18.26 8.47 -16.07
CA LYS A 143 -18.58 9.74 -15.43
C LYS A 143 -17.53 10.82 -15.70
N VAL A 144 -16.24 10.46 -15.60
CA VAL A 144 -15.13 11.40 -15.86
C VAL A 144 -15.07 11.77 -17.34
N SER A 145 -15.27 10.81 -18.25
CA SER A 145 -15.28 11.05 -19.69
C SER A 145 -16.39 12.00 -20.10
N LYS A 146 -17.61 11.81 -19.57
CA LYS A 146 -18.74 12.71 -19.80
C LYS A 146 -18.44 14.14 -19.33
N LEU A 147 -17.90 14.29 -18.11
CA LEU A 147 -17.52 15.59 -17.58
C LEU A 147 -16.43 16.27 -18.43
N PHE A 148 -15.45 15.50 -18.91
CA PHE A 148 -14.38 16.02 -19.76
C PHE A 148 -14.92 16.53 -21.09
N ILE A 149 -15.80 15.77 -21.75
CA ILE A 149 -16.48 16.16 -22.98
C ILE A 149 -17.28 17.45 -22.75
N GLU A 150 -18.09 17.52 -21.70
CA GLU A 150 -18.87 18.72 -21.35
C GLU A 150 -18.00 19.96 -21.18
N ILE A 151 -16.83 19.84 -20.55
CA ILE A 151 -15.90 20.96 -20.34
C ILE A 151 -15.19 21.37 -21.64
N CYS A 152 -14.80 20.40 -22.47
CA CYS A 152 -14.03 20.64 -23.69
C CYS A 152 -14.89 21.13 -24.86
N GLU A 153 -16.15 20.68 -24.95
CA GLU A 153 -17.08 21.06 -26.01
C GLU A 153 -17.91 22.32 -25.67
N GLN A 154 -17.85 22.81 -24.42
CA GLN A 154 -18.40 24.12 -24.04
C GLN A 154 -17.43 25.29 -24.29
N LYS A 155 -16.34 25.07 -25.04
CA LYS A 155 -15.42 26.10 -25.55
C LYS A 155 -15.53 26.23 -27.05
#